data_AF-A0A964PKN0-F1
#
_entry.id   AF-A0A964PKN0-F1
#
_cell.length_a   1.000
_cell.length_b   1.000
_cell.length_c   1.000
_cell.angle_alpha   90.00
_cell.angle_beta   90.00
_cell.angle_gamma   90.00
#
_symmetry.space_group_name_H-M   'P 1'
#
loop_
_entity.id
_entity.type
_entity.pdbx_description
1 polymer ?
#
loop_
_entity_poly.entity_id
_entity_poly.type
_entity_poly.pdbx_seq_one_letter_code
_entity_poly.pdbx_strand_id
1 'polypeptide(L)'
;MRLIFSRKGFDSASGGGPSPLLAGRPRSLPIPTKMPTSTRFHDVGDGIASQVARLSGGRIAADRPCHLDPDLDPAALPRQPGWRGALGQAGAAQSHLRNQGVTIGDVFLFWGLFQENSGPPDWRFRATKEHRIFGWLQIGEVWTIADDPQALLAAHPWLSAHPHVQAGGWPRTNTVYVASKTLTLDGERTALPGWGLLRTGFRFTARGSGSPSQWRVPSWLDITQGGVGLTYHPPARWQSGGRLQSAARGQEFVAD
;
A
#
# COMPACT_ATOMS: atom_id res chain seq x y z
N MET A 1 -18.20 -6.08 5.47
CA MET A 1 -17.10 -5.58 4.63
C MET A 1 -15.90 -5.42 5.53
N ARG A 2 -14.80 -6.11 5.24
CA ARG A 2 -13.56 -6.01 6.00
C ARG A 2 -12.72 -4.83 5.52
N LEU A 3 -11.97 -4.25 6.45
CA LEU A 3 -10.94 -3.26 6.16
C LEU A 3 -9.56 -3.87 6.39
N ILE A 4 -8.71 -3.80 5.38
CA ILE A 4 -7.35 -4.36 5.41
C ILE A 4 -6.33 -3.23 5.37
N PHE A 5 -5.64 -3.00 6.48
CA PHE A 5 -4.57 -2.01 6.57
C PHE A 5 -3.27 -2.62 6.05
N SER A 6 -2.91 -2.27 4.82
CA SER A 6 -1.78 -2.84 4.10
C SER A 6 -0.57 -1.92 4.13
N ARG A 7 0.52 -2.36 4.76
CA ARG A 7 1.77 -1.59 4.82
C ARG A 7 2.49 -1.65 3.46
N LYS A 8 2.85 -0.49 2.93
CA LYS A 8 3.50 -0.31 1.62
C LYS A 8 4.49 0.86 1.62
N GLY A 9 5.31 0.90 0.57
CA GLY A 9 6.26 1.97 0.31
C GLY A 9 7.57 1.88 1.08
N PHE A 10 8.39 2.92 0.97
CA PHE A 10 9.70 3.00 1.62
C PHE A 10 9.60 2.98 3.15
N ASP A 11 10.51 2.23 3.78
CA ASP A 11 10.82 2.28 5.20
C ASP A 11 12.32 1.94 5.47
N SER A 12 12.69 1.71 6.74
CA SER A 12 14.07 1.37 7.09
C SER A 12 14.56 0.06 6.49
N ALA A 13 13.67 -0.90 6.22
CA ALA A 13 14.01 -2.19 5.63
C ALA A 13 13.96 -2.13 4.09
N SER A 14 13.05 -1.34 3.53
CA SER A 14 12.79 -1.23 2.09
C SER A 14 13.02 0.19 1.62
N GLY A 15 14.13 0.46 0.91
CA GLY A 15 14.46 1.81 0.43
C GLY A 15 15.26 2.68 1.42
N GLY A 16 15.30 2.31 2.70
CA GLY A 16 16.23 2.86 3.70
C GLY A 16 15.81 4.18 4.35
N GLY A 17 14.53 4.54 4.30
CA GLY A 17 14.00 5.79 4.85
C GLY A 17 12.50 5.94 4.65
N PRO A 18 11.88 7.04 5.11
CA PRO A 18 10.47 7.33 4.86
C PRO A 18 10.24 7.78 3.40
N SER A 19 9.01 7.62 2.92
CA SER A 19 8.51 8.30 1.72
C SER A 19 8.25 9.79 2.01
N PRO A 20 8.34 10.71 1.01
CA PRO A 20 8.13 12.13 1.24
C PRO A 20 6.64 12.50 1.39
N LEU A 21 6.37 13.44 2.29
CA LEU A 21 5.14 14.23 2.33
C LEU A 21 5.41 15.61 1.75
N LEU A 22 4.89 15.86 0.56
CA LEU A 22 5.06 17.13 -0.14
C LEU A 22 3.81 17.98 0.05
N ALA A 23 3.93 19.11 0.77
CA ALA A 23 2.79 19.96 1.14
C ALA A 23 1.61 19.16 1.73
N GLY A 24 1.92 18.19 2.59
CA GLY A 24 0.94 17.30 3.22
C GLY A 24 0.40 16.17 2.34
N ARG A 25 0.80 16.08 1.06
CA ARG A 25 0.43 14.98 0.16
C ARG A 25 1.41 13.81 0.26
N PRO A 26 0.95 12.59 0.60
CA PRO A 26 1.81 11.42 0.61
C PRO A 26 2.23 11.04 -0.81
N ARG A 27 3.53 10.84 -1.00
CA ARG A 27 4.11 10.29 -2.23
C ARG A 27 4.78 8.97 -1.89
N SER A 28 4.00 7.89 -1.88
CA SER A 28 4.54 6.55 -1.61
C SER A 28 5.50 6.14 -2.71
N LEU A 29 6.76 5.88 -2.36
CA LEU A 29 7.77 5.45 -3.32
C LEU A 29 7.69 3.92 -3.54
N PRO A 30 7.72 3.43 -4.79
CA PRO A 30 7.84 1.99 -5.08
C PRO A 30 9.12 1.44 -4.45
N ILE A 31 9.15 0.20 -3.96
CA ILE A 31 10.34 -0.34 -3.31
C ILE A 31 11.35 -0.91 -4.33
N PRO A 32 12.67 -0.84 -4.09
CA PRO A 32 13.64 -1.50 -4.97
C PRO A 32 13.47 -3.01 -4.91
N THR A 33 13.66 -3.70 -6.03
CA THR A 33 13.51 -5.15 -6.07
C THR A 33 14.71 -5.86 -6.70
N LYS A 34 14.86 -7.14 -6.37
CA LYS A 34 15.73 -8.08 -7.07
C LYS A 34 14.92 -9.08 -7.90
N MET A 35 13.60 -9.14 -7.70
CA MET A 35 12.72 -9.95 -8.53
C MET A 35 12.71 -9.44 -9.97
N PRO A 36 12.60 -10.33 -10.96
CA PRO A 36 12.41 -9.92 -12.35
C PRO A 36 11.18 -9.01 -12.47
N THR A 37 11.37 -7.81 -12.99
CA THR A 37 10.30 -6.87 -13.34
C THR A 37 10.83 -6.00 -14.47
N SER A 38 9.98 -5.67 -15.45
CA SER A 38 10.37 -4.71 -16.49
C SER A 38 10.34 -3.26 -15.98
N THR A 39 9.65 -2.99 -14.87
CA THR A 39 9.48 -1.63 -14.34
C THR A 39 10.69 -1.16 -13.55
N ARG A 40 11.25 -0.02 -13.94
CA ARG A 40 12.35 0.68 -13.28
C ARG A 40 11.89 2.03 -12.75
N PHE A 41 12.66 2.65 -11.86
CA PHE A 41 12.23 3.91 -11.24
C PHE A 41 12.01 5.06 -12.23
N HIS A 42 12.78 5.13 -13.32
CA HIS A 42 12.60 6.13 -14.37
C HIS A 42 11.33 5.94 -15.22
N ASP A 43 10.71 4.76 -15.18
CA ASP A 43 9.44 4.53 -15.87
C ASP A 43 8.24 5.08 -15.07
N VAL A 44 8.39 5.16 -13.74
CA VAL A 44 7.26 5.38 -12.82
C VAL A 44 7.01 6.86 -12.57
N GLY A 45 6.14 7.49 -13.36
CA GLY A 45 5.62 8.84 -13.14
C GLY A 45 6.68 9.94 -13.01
N ASP A 46 6.21 11.19 -13.04
CA ASP A 46 7.14 12.31 -13.07
C ASP A 46 7.87 12.49 -11.73
N GLY A 47 9.21 12.43 -11.80
CA GLY A 47 10.10 12.77 -10.70
C GLY A 47 10.29 11.70 -9.62
N ILE A 48 9.76 10.48 -9.77
CA ILE A 48 10.03 9.39 -8.80
C ILE A 48 11.50 9.00 -8.81
N ALA A 49 12.12 8.85 -9.99
CA ALA A 49 13.54 8.52 -10.09
C ALA A 49 14.44 9.54 -9.39
N SER A 50 14.19 10.84 -9.60
CA SER A 50 14.95 11.91 -8.95
C SER A 50 14.71 11.95 -7.44
N GLN A 51 13.47 11.74 -7.00
CA GLN A 51 13.11 11.58 -5.59
C GLN A 51 13.89 10.44 -4.94
N VAL A 52 13.82 9.25 -5.52
CA VAL A 52 14.45 8.05 -4.98
C VAL A 52 15.97 8.22 -4.93
N ALA A 53 16.59 8.72 -5.99
CA ALA A 53 18.02 9.00 -6.00
C ALA A 53 18.42 9.99 -4.91
N ARG A 54 17.68 11.09 -4.75
CA ARG A 54 17.99 12.13 -3.75
C ARG A 54 17.77 11.64 -2.32
N LEU A 55 16.63 11.01 -2.04
CA LEU A 55 16.25 10.56 -0.70
C LEU A 55 17.04 9.33 -0.24
N SER A 56 17.57 8.54 -1.18
CA SER A 56 18.48 7.43 -0.86
C SER A 56 19.94 7.88 -0.72
N GLY A 57 20.27 9.15 -0.97
CA GLY A 57 21.65 9.64 -0.99
C GLY A 57 22.47 9.06 -2.15
N GLY A 58 21.84 8.81 -3.29
CA GLY A 58 22.46 8.24 -4.49
C GLY A 58 22.58 6.71 -4.49
N ARG A 59 22.16 6.03 -3.42
CA ARG A 59 22.26 4.56 -3.32
C ARG A 59 21.33 3.80 -4.26
N ILE A 60 20.21 4.42 -4.65
CA ILE A 60 19.24 3.82 -5.56
C ILE A 60 19.24 4.64 -6.85
N ALA A 61 19.76 4.04 -7.92
CA ALA A 61 19.82 4.65 -9.25
C ALA A 61 18.45 4.64 -9.95
N ALA A 62 18.28 5.54 -10.91
CA ALA A 62 17.04 5.70 -11.67
C ALA A 62 16.68 4.47 -12.54
N ASP A 63 17.68 3.73 -12.99
CA ASP A 63 17.55 2.53 -13.82
C ASP A 63 17.35 1.25 -12.98
N ARG A 64 17.40 1.35 -11.65
CA ARG A 64 17.19 0.23 -10.74
C ARG A 64 15.74 -0.28 -10.90
N PRO A 65 15.54 -1.61 -11.04
CA PRO A 65 14.21 -2.22 -11.01
C PRO A 65 13.47 -1.92 -9.71
N CYS A 66 12.18 -1.61 -9.83
CA CYS A 66 11.32 -1.29 -8.71
C CYS A 66 10.02 -2.09 -8.76
N HIS A 67 9.44 -2.30 -7.58
CA HIS A 67 8.20 -3.02 -7.42
C HIS A 67 7.07 -1.99 -7.24
N LEU A 68 6.38 -1.66 -8.35
CA LEU A 68 5.18 -0.82 -8.33
C LEU A 68 3.98 -1.68 -7.93
N ASP A 69 3.78 -1.80 -6.61
CA ASP A 69 2.66 -2.52 -6.02
C ASP A 69 2.35 -1.92 -4.63
N PRO A 70 1.11 -1.49 -4.35
CA PRO A 70 -0.05 -1.52 -5.25
C PRO A 70 0.09 -0.53 -6.41
N ASP A 71 -0.43 -0.90 -7.58
CA ASP A 71 -0.52 -0.03 -8.74
C ASP A 71 -1.86 0.73 -8.70
N LEU A 72 -1.85 1.96 -8.16
CA LEU A 72 -3.07 2.75 -7.90
C LEU A 72 -3.17 4.04 -8.72
N ASP A 73 -2.05 4.57 -9.20
CA ASP A 73 -2.00 5.90 -9.81
C ASP A 73 -2.10 5.79 -11.33
N PRO A 74 -3.17 6.25 -11.99
CA PRO A 74 -3.26 6.20 -13.45
C PRO A 74 -2.11 6.92 -14.15
N ALA A 75 -1.45 7.89 -13.50
CA ALA A 75 -0.32 8.63 -14.05
C ALA A 75 1.06 7.97 -13.82
N ALA A 76 1.14 6.85 -13.10
CA ALA A 76 2.42 6.21 -12.80
C ALA A 76 3.06 5.51 -14.01
N LEU A 77 2.28 4.94 -14.93
CA LEU A 77 2.76 4.31 -16.16
C LEU A 77 1.76 4.57 -17.31
N PRO A 78 2.16 4.45 -18.58
CA PRO A 78 1.21 4.40 -19.69
C PRO A 78 0.20 3.26 -19.49
N ARG A 79 -1.10 3.57 -19.56
CA ARG A 79 -2.17 2.61 -19.23
C ARG A 79 -2.81 2.04 -20.49
N GLN A 80 -2.94 0.72 -20.51
CA GLN A 80 -3.72 0.03 -21.53
C GLN A 80 -5.23 0.16 -21.22
N PRO A 81 -6.10 0.05 -22.24
CA PRO A 81 -7.55 0.08 -22.04
C PRO A 81 -8.02 -0.94 -21.00
N GLY A 82 -8.97 -0.54 -20.16
CA GLY A 82 -9.52 -1.39 -19.10
C GLY A 82 -8.67 -1.47 -17.83
N TRP A 83 -7.53 -0.77 -17.76
CA TRP A 83 -6.70 -0.69 -16.56
C TRP A 83 -7.51 -0.30 -15.31
N ARG A 84 -7.23 -0.99 -14.21
CA ARG A 84 -7.77 -0.74 -12.87
C ARG A 84 -6.64 -0.85 -11.86
N GLY A 85 -6.87 -0.30 -10.67
CA GLY A 85 -5.94 -0.50 -9.57
C GLY A 85 -5.74 -1.98 -9.26
N ALA A 86 -4.51 -2.37 -8.94
CA ALA A 86 -4.17 -3.75 -8.62
C ALA A 86 -3.21 -3.84 -7.44
N LEU A 87 -3.27 -4.97 -6.73
CA LEU A 87 -2.36 -5.33 -5.65
C LEU A 87 -1.96 -6.79 -5.78
N GLY A 88 -0.67 -7.09 -5.66
CA GLY A 88 -0.14 -8.42 -5.53
C GLY A 88 0.14 -8.81 -4.07
N GLN A 89 -0.15 -10.05 -3.70
CA GLN A 89 0.21 -10.61 -2.40
C GLN A 89 0.67 -12.05 -2.55
N ALA A 90 1.69 -12.43 -1.77
CA ALA A 90 2.24 -13.78 -1.79
C ALA A 90 2.70 -14.22 -0.38
N GLY A 91 3.07 -15.49 -0.27
CA GLY A 91 3.61 -16.09 0.95
C GLY A 91 2.70 -15.94 2.18
N ALA A 92 3.31 -15.54 3.31
CA ALA A 92 2.63 -15.42 4.59
C ALA A 92 1.57 -14.31 4.61
N ALA A 93 1.83 -13.18 3.95
CA ALA A 93 0.86 -12.09 3.86
C ALA A 93 -0.43 -12.56 3.17
N GLN A 94 -0.29 -13.26 2.04
CA GLN A 94 -1.46 -13.77 1.33
C GLN A 94 -2.16 -14.92 2.05
N SER A 95 -1.39 -15.80 2.70
CA SER A 95 -1.96 -16.85 3.53
C SER A 95 -2.78 -16.28 4.69
N HIS A 96 -2.32 -15.18 5.30
CA HIS A 96 -3.06 -14.46 6.33
C HIS A 96 -4.37 -13.89 5.78
N LEU A 97 -4.35 -13.17 4.66
CA LEU A 97 -5.55 -12.63 4.02
C LEU A 97 -6.59 -13.70 3.74
N ARG A 98 -6.17 -14.84 3.17
CA ARG A 98 -7.05 -16.00 2.94
C ARG A 98 -7.63 -16.54 4.25
N ASN A 99 -6.80 -16.71 5.28
CA ASN A 99 -7.25 -17.23 6.57
C ASN A 99 -8.19 -16.27 7.32
N GLN A 100 -8.14 -14.97 7.02
CA GLN A 100 -9.08 -13.97 7.51
C GLN A 100 -10.35 -13.85 6.65
N GLY A 101 -10.49 -14.66 5.60
CA GLY A 101 -11.66 -14.64 4.73
C GLY A 101 -11.78 -13.37 3.88
N VAL A 102 -10.66 -12.71 3.57
CA VAL A 102 -10.66 -11.52 2.71
C VAL A 102 -11.12 -11.89 1.31
N THR A 103 -12.13 -11.18 0.81
CA THR A 103 -12.83 -11.52 -0.44
C THR A 103 -13.34 -10.27 -1.18
N ILE A 104 -14.04 -10.47 -2.30
CA ILE A 104 -14.66 -9.42 -3.10
C ILE A 104 -15.55 -8.53 -2.23
N GLY A 105 -15.45 -7.21 -2.42
CA GLY A 105 -16.16 -6.19 -1.65
C GLY A 105 -15.38 -5.62 -0.47
N ASP A 106 -14.39 -6.35 0.05
CA ASP A 106 -13.50 -5.85 1.11
C ASP A 106 -12.55 -4.76 0.59
N VAL A 107 -12.02 -3.93 1.49
CA VAL A 107 -11.23 -2.74 1.12
C VAL A 107 -9.84 -2.77 1.74
N PHE A 108 -8.82 -2.73 0.88
CA PHE A 108 -7.47 -2.38 1.28
C PHE A 108 -7.33 -0.88 1.49
N LEU A 109 -6.75 -0.51 2.63
CA LEU A 109 -6.28 0.82 2.97
C LEU A 109 -4.76 0.78 3.07
N PHE A 110 -4.08 1.38 2.08
CA PHE A 110 -2.63 1.34 1.99
C PHE A 110 -2.01 2.42 2.84
N TRP A 111 -1.10 2.03 3.73
CA TRP A 111 -0.39 2.96 4.60
C TRP A 111 1.12 2.75 4.53
N GLY A 112 1.88 3.80 4.82
CA GLY A 112 3.33 3.78 4.74
C GLY A 112 3.98 4.70 5.77
N LEU A 113 5.31 4.64 5.85
CA LEU A 113 6.11 5.54 6.66
C LEU A 113 6.44 6.79 5.86
N PHE A 114 6.09 7.94 6.41
CA PHE A 114 6.23 9.23 5.75
C PHE A 114 6.95 10.24 6.62
N GLN A 115 7.52 11.26 5.98
CA GLN A 115 8.08 12.43 6.66
C GLN A 115 7.92 13.66 5.79
N GLU A 116 7.59 14.81 6.41
CA GLU A 116 7.50 16.08 5.71
C GLU A 116 8.80 16.37 4.95
N ASN A 117 8.68 16.79 3.69
CA ASN A 117 9.82 17.06 2.85
C ASN A 117 9.61 18.39 2.11
N SER A 118 10.65 19.21 2.02
CA SER A 118 10.59 20.51 1.37
C SER A 118 10.32 20.44 -0.13
N GLY A 119 10.53 19.29 -0.77
CA GLY A 119 10.51 19.16 -2.22
C GLY A 119 11.71 19.83 -2.90
N PRO A 120 11.70 19.94 -4.24
CA PRO A 120 12.77 20.57 -5.00
C PRO A 120 12.99 22.04 -4.60
N PRO A 121 14.24 22.53 -4.66
CA PRO A 121 15.47 21.78 -4.99
C PRO A 121 16.06 21.02 -3.78
N ASP A 122 15.64 21.35 -2.56
CA ASP A 122 16.37 20.96 -1.35
C ASP A 122 16.16 19.51 -0.92
N TRP A 123 14.94 18.98 -1.12
CA TRP A 123 14.52 17.64 -0.72
C TRP A 123 14.82 17.26 0.73
N ARG A 124 14.80 18.23 1.65
CA ARG A 124 15.16 18.01 3.05
C ARG A 124 13.96 17.49 3.84
N PHE A 125 14.16 16.39 4.55
CA PHE A 125 13.19 15.92 5.53
C PHE A 125 13.09 16.87 6.72
N ARG A 126 11.86 17.12 7.15
CA ARG A 126 11.46 17.98 8.26
C ARG A 126 10.47 17.23 9.15
N ALA A 127 10.23 17.75 10.35
CA ALA A 127 9.30 17.18 11.32
C ALA A 127 9.59 15.72 11.71
N THR A 128 8.73 15.13 12.54
CA THR A 128 8.81 13.72 12.92
C THR A 128 8.19 12.83 11.86
N LYS A 129 8.72 11.61 11.73
CA LYS A 129 8.14 10.57 10.87
C LYS A 129 6.74 10.20 11.35
N GLU A 130 5.87 9.83 10.43
CA GLU A 130 4.49 9.44 10.71
C GLU A 130 3.98 8.37 9.74
N HIS A 131 3.05 7.54 10.22
CA HIS A 131 2.30 6.62 9.40
C HIS A 131 1.06 7.32 8.85
N ARG A 132 0.83 7.21 7.54
CA ARG A 132 -0.39 7.69 6.87
C ARG A 132 -0.96 6.65 5.94
N ILE A 133 -2.29 6.57 5.87
CA ILE A 133 -3.00 5.97 4.75
C ILE A 133 -2.86 6.92 3.56
N PHE A 134 -2.44 6.40 2.42
CA PHE A 134 -2.22 7.18 1.20
C PHE A 134 -3.11 6.75 0.03
N GLY A 135 -3.79 5.61 0.10
CA GLY A 135 -4.65 5.12 -0.97
C GLY A 135 -5.55 3.99 -0.54
N TRP A 136 -6.45 3.59 -1.44
CA TRP A 136 -7.39 2.49 -1.23
C TRP A 136 -7.52 1.62 -2.47
N LEU A 137 -8.00 0.38 -2.25
CA LEU A 137 -8.49 -0.54 -3.28
C LEU A 137 -9.60 -1.40 -2.69
N GLN A 138 -10.83 -1.24 -3.18
CA GLN A 138 -11.93 -2.17 -2.96
C GLN A 138 -11.80 -3.33 -3.95
N ILE A 139 -11.82 -4.55 -3.42
CA ILE A 139 -11.61 -5.77 -4.20
C ILE A 139 -12.83 -5.99 -5.11
N GLY A 140 -12.59 -5.99 -6.42
CA GLY A 140 -13.57 -6.40 -7.42
C GLY A 140 -13.38 -7.84 -7.86
N GLU A 141 -12.12 -8.29 -7.93
CA GLU A 141 -11.76 -9.65 -8.34
C GLU A 141 -10.53 -10.14 -7.58
N VAL A 142 -10.46 -11.45 -7.38
CA VAL A 142 -9.34 -12.13 -6.71
C VAL A 142 -8.85 -13.24 -7.64
N TRP A 143 -7.59 -13.15 -8.05
CA TRP A 143 -6.97 -14.09 -8.98
C TRP A 143 -5.78 -14.75 -8.31
N THR A 144 -5.91 -16.02 -7.91
CA THR A 144 -4.74 -16.81 -7.47
C THR A 144 -3.92 -17.18 -8.70
N ILE A 145 -2.76 -16.54 -8.80
CA ILE A 145 -1.79 -16.76 -9.86
C ILE A 145 -0.92 -17.92 -9.39
N ALA A 146 -1.37 -19.14 -9.70
CA ALA A 146 -0.52 -20.31 -9.62
C ALA A 146 0.60 -20.21 -10.67
N ASP A 147 1.15 -21.34 -11.10
CA ASP A 147 2.19 -21.37 -12.15
C ASP A 147 1.66 -20.95 -13.55
N ASP A 148 0.37 -20.60 -13.68
CA ASP A 148 -0.27 -20.22 -14.94
C ASP A 148 -1.05 -18.88 -14.85
N PRO A 149 -0.51 -17.78 -15.38
CA PRO A 149 -1.20 -16.49 -15.46
C PRO A 149 -2.12 -16.34 -16.69
N GLN A 150 -2.24 -17.34 -17.58
CA GLN A 150 -2.93 -17.18 -18.87
C GLN A 150 -4.38 -16.75 -18.73
N ALA A 151 -5.14 -17.33 -17.80
CA ALA A 151 -6.54 -16.97 -17.59
C ALA A 151 -6.70 -15.50 -17.14
N LEU A 152 -5.82 -15.05 -16.23
CA LEU A 152 -5.77 -13.64 -15.81
C LEU A 152 -5.47 -12.75 -17.00
N LEU A 153 -4.44 -13.08 -17.80
CA LEU A 153 -3.99 -12.26 -18.91
C LEU A 153 -5.00 -12.23 -20.07
N ALA A 154 -5.75 -13.30 -20.28
CA ALA A 154 -6.85 -13.33 -21.25
C ALA A 154 -7.98 -12.37 -20.82
N ALA A 155 -8.30 -12.32 -19.53
CA ALA A 155 -9.33 -11.42 -19.00
C ALA A 155 -8.84 -9.97 -18.87
N HIS A 156 -7.57 -9.78 -18.48
CA HIS A 156 -6.96 -8.49 -18.14
C HIS A 156 -5.55 -8.36 -18.76
N PRO A 157 -5.43 -8.18 -20.10
CA PRO A 157 -4.13 -8.08 -20.77
C PRO A 157 -3.21 -6.96 -20.23
N TRP A 158 -3.81 -5.93 -19.65
CA TRP A 158 -3.12 -4.79 -19.04
C TRP A 158 -2.31 -5.15 -17.79
N LEU A 159 -2.52 -6.34 -17.20
CA LEU A 159 -1.72 -6.88 -16.09
C LEU A 159 -0.42 -7.56 -16.54
N SER A 160 -0.14 -7.64 -17.85
CA SER A 160 1.07 -8.26 -18.39
C SER A 160 2.37 -7.66 -17.88
N ALA A 161 2.35 -6.42 -17.37
CA ALA A 161 3.50 -5.75 -16.74
C ALA A 161 3.50 -5.81 -15.20
N HIS A 162 2.50 -6.43 -14.57
CA HIS A 162 2.37 -6.45 -13.12
C HIS A 162 3.48 -7.32 -12.49
N PRO A 163 4.15 -6.90 -11.40
CA PRO A 163 5.27 -7.66 -10.81
C PRO A 163 4.90 -9.09 -10.39
N HIS A 164 3.66 -9.28 -9.95
CA HIS A 164 3.12 -10.60 -9.56
C HIS A 164 2.72 -11.51 -10.74
N VAL A 165 2.81 -11.02 -11.98
CA VAL A 165 2.50 -11.76 -13.21
C VAL A 165 3.77 -11.98 -14.03
N GLN A 166 4.63 -10.96 -14.13
CA GLN A 166 5.89 -11.06 -14.88
C GLN A 166 6.98 -11.87 -14.16
N ALA A 167 7.09 -11.72 -12.84
CA ALA A 167 8.21 -12.32 -12.14
C ALA A 167 7.99 -13.83 -12.00
N GLY A 168 8.98 -14.62 -12.42
CA GLY A 168 9.04 -16.04 -12.11
C GLY A 168 9.40 -16.28 -10.63
N GLY A 169 9.07 -17.45 -10.10
CA GLY A 169 9.50 -17.90 -8.78
C GLY A 169 8.65 -17.41 -7.61
N TRP A 170 7.44 -16.92 -7.86
CA TRP A 170 6.47 -16.68 -6.79
C TRP A 170 5.97 -18.00 -6.18
N PRO A 171 5.66 -18.04 -4.87
CA PRO A 171 5.04 -19.21 -4.27
C PRO A 171 3.61 -19.41 -4.80
N ARG A 172 3.08 -20.64 -4.74
CA ARG A 172 1.71 -20.98 -5.19
C ARG A 172 0.59 -20.14 -4.59
N THR A 173 0.85 -19.44 -3.48
CA THR A 173 -0.12 -18.55 -2.86
C THR A 173 -0.22 -17.21 -3.57
N ASN A 174 0.63 -16.92 -4.56
CA ASN A 174 0.64 -15.65 -5.29
C ASN A 174 -0.76 -15.31 -5.79
N THR A 175 -1.23 -14.10 -5.47
CA THR A 175 -2.58 -13.66 -5.75
C THR A 175 -2.56 -12.21 -6.17
N VAL A 176 -3.31 -11.88 -7.23
CA VAL A 176 -3.56 -10.51 -7.68
C VAL A 176 -4.99 -10.14 -7.32
N TYR A 177 -5.13 -9.05 -6.59
CA TYR A 177 -6.40 -8.39 -6.29
C TYR A 177 -6.59 -7.26 -7.30
N VAL A 178 -7.69 -7.30 -8.05
CA VAL A 178 -8.06 -6.25 -9.01
C VAL A 178 -9.20 -5.43 -8.44
N ALA A 179 -9.10 -4.11 -8.54
CA ALA A 179 -10.09 -3.19 -7.99
C ALA A 179 -11.48 -3.34 -8.62
N SER A 180 -12.52 -3.07 -7.84
CA SER A 180 -13.87 -2.83 -8.36
C SER A 180 -13.87 -1.56 -9.21
N LYS A 181 -14.81 -1.45 -10.17
CA LYS A 181 -14.92 -0.26 -11.03
C LYS A 181 -15.34 1.00 -10.26
N THR A 182 -16.20 0.82 -9.26
CA THR A 182 -16.78 1.90 -8.45
C THR A 182 -16.68 1.51 -6.98
N LEU A 183 -16.27 2.46 -6.14
CA LEU A 183 -16.26 2.27 -4.70
C LEU A 183 -17.70 2.20 -4.19
N THR A 184 -18.03 1.11 -3.49
CA THR A 184 -19.31 0.90 -2.82
C THR A 184 -19.08 0.85 -1.31
N LEU A 185 -19.74 1.71 -0.55
CA LEU A 185 -19.64 1.76 0.90
C LEU A 185 -21.04 1.62 1.48
N ASP A 186 -21.20 0.73 2.45
CA ASP A 186 -22.49 0.46 3.10
C ASP A 186 -23.63 0.14 2.12
N GLY A 187 -23.30 -0.61 1.05
CA GLY A 187 -24.24 -0.95 -0.02
C GLY A 187 -24.49 0.17 -1.04
N GLU A 188 -24.00 1.38 -0.80
CA GLU A 188 -24.20 2.53 -1.70
C GLU A 188 -23.01 2.77 -2.62
N ARG A 189 -23.29 2.93 -3.93
CA ARG A 189 -22.27 3.27 -4.93
C ARG A 189 -21.92 4.74 -4.80
N THR A 190 -20.63 5.03 -4.65
CA THR A 190 -20.11 6.40 -4.64
C THR A 190 -19.76 6.88 -6.06
N ALA A 191 -19.41 8.16 -6.21
CA ALA A 191 -18.85 8.69 -7.45
C ALA A 191 -17.37 8.33 -7.66
N LEU A 192 -16.71 7.71 -6.67
CA LEU A 192 -15.28 7.41 -6.73
C LEU A 192 -15.03 6.04 -7.38
N PRO A 193 -13.91 5.88 -8.10
CA PRO A 193 -13.43 4.56 -8.50
C PRO A 193 -13.14 3.68 -7.28
N GLY A 194 -13.21 2.36 -7.48
CA GLY A 194 -12.91 1.38 -6.44
C GLY A 194 -11.47 1.43 -5.92
N TRP A 195 -10.59 2.22 -6.52
CA TRP A 195 -9.20 2.42 -6.11
C TRP A 195 -8.82 3.88 -6.21
N GLY A 196 -7.74 4.28 -5.54
CA GLY A 196 -7.19 5.61 -5.75
C GLY A 196 -6.18 6.05 -4.70
N LEU A 197 -5.69 7.26 -4.89
CA LEU A 197 -4.77 7.94 -3.98
C LEU A 197 -5.49 9.06 -3.23
N LEU A 198 -5.22 9.17 -1.93
CA LEU A 198 -5.68 10.25 -1.09
C LEU A 198 -4.81 11.49 -1.31
N ARG A 199 -5.45 12.66 -1.45
CA ARG A 199 -4.75 13.94 -1.65
C ARG A 199 -3.85 14.32 -0.47
N THR A 200 -4.33 14.12 0.76
CA THR A 200 -3.59 14.44 2.00
C THR A 200 -3.24 13.20 2.81
N GLY A 201 -3.96 12.09 2.56
CA GLY A 201 -3.87 10.89 3.38
C GLY A 201 -4.48 11.06 4.78
N PHE A 202 -4.72 9.93 5.44
CA PHE A 202 -5.18 9.90 6.83
C PHE A 202 -4.02 9.56 7.75
N ARG A 203 -3.73 10.41 8.74
CA ARG A 203 -2.63 10.20 9.68
C ARG A 203 -3.03 9.24 10.79
N PHE A 204 -2.30 8.13 10.91
CA PHE A 204 -2.40 7.23 12.06
C PHE A 204 -1.59 7.73 13.24
N THR A 205 -0.34 8.16 13.04
CA THR A 205 0.53 8.51 14.17
C THR A 205 -0.12 9.57 15.06
N ALA A 206 -0.18 9.34 16.37
CA ALA A 206 -0.75 10.30 17.31
C ALA A 206 0.03 11.63 17.24
N ARG A 207 -0.68 12.76 17.36
CA ARG A 207 -0.04 14.09 17.43
C ARG A 207 0.82 14.16 18.69
N GLY A 208 2.00 14.78 18.58
CA GLY A 208 2.97 14.84 19.67
C GLY A 208 3.70 13.53 20.00
N SER A 209 3.44 12.44 19.26
CA SER A 209 4.19 11.20 19.45
C SER A 209 5.63 11.32 18.95
N GLY A 210 6.59 10.84 19.74
CA GLY A 210 7.98 10.63 19.31
C GLY A 210 8.19 9.37 18.45
N SER A 211 7.17 8.51 18.33
CA SER A 211 7.23 7.25 17.57
C SER A 211 6.11 7.15 16.53
N PRO A 212 6.42 6.81 15.25
CA PRO A 212 5.40 6.62 14.21
C PRO A 212 4.40 5.51 14.53
N SER A 213 4.82 4.53 15.33
CA SER A 213 4.04 3.35 15.69
C SER A 213 2.98 3.58 16.77
N GLN A 214 2.97 4.74 17.41
CA GLN A 214 1.90 5.15 18.32
C GLN A 214 0.78 5.77 17.50
N TRP A 215 -0.29 5.03 17.29
CA TRP A 215 -1.43 5.40 16.46
C TRP A 215 -2.56 6.00 17.29
N ARG A 216 -3.37 6.83 16.63
CA ARG A 216 -4.71 7.20 17.06
C ARG A 216 -5.70 6.59 16.08
N VAL A 217 -6.65 5.83 16.60
CA VAL A 217 -7.62 5.04 15.85
C VAL A 217 -9.05 5.45 16.23
N PRO A 218 -10.02 5.26 15.32
CA PRO A 218 -11.43 5.53 15.62
C PRO A 218 -12.00 4.51 16.61
N SER A 219 -13.09 4.87 17.30
CA SER A 219 -13.73 4.03 18.31
C SER A 219 -14.20 2.68 17.77
N TRP A 220 -14.69 2.63 16.53
CA TRP A 220 -15.11 1.37 15.90
C TRP A 220 -13.97 0.36 15.77
N LEU A 221 -12.71 0.80 15.79
CA LEU A 221 -11.54 -0.06 15.75
C LEU A 221 -10.99 -0.38 17.15
N ASP A 222 -11.21 0.51 18.12
CA ASP A 222 -10.65 0.42 19.46
C ASP A 222 -11.41 -0.58 20.34
N ILE A 223 -10.80 -1.73 20.62
CA ILE A 223 -11.41 -2.77 21.45
C ILE A 223 -11.72 -2.30 22.88
N THR A 224 -11.02 -1.28 23.39
CA THR A 224 -11.29 -0.72 24.73
C THR A 224 -12.58 0.10 24.76
N GLN A 225 -13.12 0.43 23.58
CA GLN A 225 -14.38 1.13 23.36
C GLN A 225 -15.43 0.22 22.68
N GLY A 226 -15.21 -1.11 22.70
CA GLY A 226 -16.11 -2.08 22.06
C GLY A 226 -15.96 -2.20 20.54
N GLY A 227 -14.89 -1.64 19.97
CA GLY A 227 -14.56 -1.79 18.56
C GLY A 227 -14.05 -3.19 18.17
N VAL A 228 -13.92 -3.42 16.87
CA VAL A 228 -13.62 -4.74 16.28
C VAL A 228 -12.16 -5.18 16.43
N GLY A 229 -11.23 -4.25 16.64
CA GLY A 229 -9.81 -4.53 16.76
C GLY A 229 -9.10 -4.78 15.43
N LEU A 230 -7.87 -5.29 15.53
CA LEU A 230 -7.01 -5.61 14.39
C LEU A 230 -6.29 -6.94 14.63
N THR A 231 -6.15 -7.73 13.57
CA THR A 231 -5.21 -8.87 13.60
C THR A 231 -3.81 -8.41 14.00
N TYR A 232 -3.09 -9.25 14.75
CA TYR A 232 -1.76 -8.97 15.32
C TYR A 232 -1.71 -7.87 16.39
N HIS A 233 -2.87 -7.34 16.83
CA HIS A 233 -2.96 -6.34 17.89
C HIS A 233 -3.68 -6.89 19.14
N PRO A 234 -2.99 -7.70 19.98
CA PRO A 234 -3.59 -8.19 21.22
C PRO A 234 -3.91 -7.04 22.20
N PRO A 235 -4.76 -7.27 23.22
CA PRO A 235 -5.24 -6.23 24.12
C PRO A 235 -4.16 -5.32 24.73
N ALA A 236 -2.99 -5.84 25.06
CA ALA A 236 -1.88 -5.07 25.63
C ALA A 236 -1.34 -3.94 24.73
N ARG A 237 -1.69 -3.92 23.44
CA ARG A 237 -1.30 -2.83 22.51
C ARG A 237 -2.28 -1.66 22.51
N TRP A 238 -3.47 -1.85 23.06
CA TRP A 238 -4.52 -0.83 23.09
C TRP A 238 -4.42 -0.03 24.39
N GLN A 239 -4.55 1.28 24.26
CA GLN A 239 -4.41 2.23 25.34
C GLN A 239 -5.66 3.12 25.35
N SER A 240 -5.96 3.72 26.49
CA SER A 240 -7.10 4.63 26.63
C SER A 240 -7.03 5.81 25.66
N GLY A 241 -8.20 6.33 25.30
CA GLY A 241 -8.31 7.51 24.43
C GLY A 241 -8.03 7.25 22.95
N GLY A 242 -8.36 6.05 22.44
CA GLY A 242 -8.21 5.71 21.02
C GLY A 242 -6.76 5.53 20.60
N ARG A 243 -5.87 5.12 21.52
CA ARG A 243 -4.44 4.97 21.25
C ARG A 243 -4.07 3.51 21.03
N LEU A 244 -3.24 3.26 20.03
CA LEU A 244 -2.81 1.91 19.65
C LEU A 244 -1.30 1.88 19.38
N GLN A 245 -0.59 0.93 19.97
CA GLN A 245 0.79 0.61 19.58
C GLN A 245 0.78 -0.35 18.40
N SER A 246 1.03 0.16 17.18
CA SER A 246 1.03 -0.63 15.96
C SER A 246 2.02 -1.80 16.04
N ALA A 247 1.63 -2.94 15.50
CA ALA A 247 2.49 -4.11 15.40
C ALA A 247 3.69 -3.83 14.48
N ALA A 248 4.87 -4.28 14.88
CA ALA A 248 6.08 -4.22 14.05
C ALA A 248 6.14 -5.38 13.03
N ARG A 249 5.41 -6.46 13.30
CA ARG A 249 5.29 -7.66 12.46
C ARG A 249 3.93 -7.67 11.78
N GLY A 250 3.90 -8.18 10.56
CA GLY A 250 2.71 -8.27 9.72
C GLY A 250 2.66 -7.13 8.70
N GLN A 251 2.46 -7.50 7.44
CA GLN A 251 2.27 -6.57 6.34
C GLN A 251 0.81 -6.13 6.22
N GLU A 252 -0.12 -7.01 6.58
CA GLU A 252 -1.56 -6.85 6.42
C GLU A 252 -2.26 -6.96 7.79
N PHE A 253 -3.04 -5.95 8.19
CA PHE A 253 -3.86 -5.99 9.39
C PHE A 253 -5.34 -5.96 9.02
N VAL A 254 -6.11 -6.97 9.41
CA VAL A 254 -7.54 -7.08 9.08
C VAL A 254 -8.38 -6.63 10.27
N ALA A 255 -9.39 -5.80 9.98
CA ALA A 255 -10.52 -5.47 10.83
C ALA A 255 -11.80 -6.01 10.18
N ASP A 256 -12.59 -6.75 10.94
CA ASP A 256 -13.82 -7.42 10.51
C ASP A 256 -15.01 -6.97 11.36
#